data_AF-A0A2T1KDB7-F1
#
_entry.id   AF-A0A2T1KDB7-F1
#
_cell.length_a   1.000
_cell.length_b   1.000
_cell.length_c   1.000
_cell.angle_alpha   90.00
_cell.angle_beta   90.00
_cell.angle_gamma   90.00
#
_symmetry.space_group_name_H-M   'P 1'
#
loop_
_entity.id
_entity.type
_entity.pdbx_description
1 polymer ?
#
loop_
_entity_poly.entity_id
_entity_poly.type
_entity_poly.pdbx_seq_one_letter_code
_entity_poly.pdbx_strand_id
1 'polypeptide(L)' 'FRCDGRTYCSQMTSCAEATYFLRNCPNTKMDGNHDGVPCERQWCN' A
#
# COMPACT_ATOMS: atom_id res chain seq x y z
N PHE A 1 -3.05 -11.39 -2.69
CA PHE A 1 -2.60 -10.91 -1.36
C PHE A 1 -3.81 -10.93 -0.42
N ARG A 2 -3.63 -11.04 0.91
CA ARG A 2 -4.75 -11.09 1.87
C ARG A 2 -4.57 -9.97 2.89
N CYS A 3 -5.66 -9.38 3.35
CA CYS A 3 -5.64 -8.39 4.41
C CYS A 3 -5.26 -9.07 5.73
N ASP A 4 -3.97 -9.05 6.04
CA ASP A 4 -3.32 -9.69 7.18
C ASP A 4 -2.94 -8.68 8.28
N GLY A 5 -3.46 -7.44 8.18
CA GLY A 5 -3.20 -6.36 9.13
C GLY A 5 -1.99 -5.49 8.76
N ARG A 6 -1.39 -5.71 7.59
CA ARG A 6 -0.35 -4.81 7.07
C ARG A 6 -0.96 -3.51 6.58
N THR A 7 -0.46 -2.40 7.10
CA THR A 7 -0.97 -1.05 6.82
C THR A 7 0.10 -0.09 6.33
N TYR A 8 1.38 -0.45 6.41
CA TYR A 8 2.49 0.44 6.08
C TYR A 8 3.32 -0.09 4.91
N CYS A 9 3.98 0.83 4.19
CA CYS A 9 4.80 0.51 3.04
C CYS A 9 6.01 -0.37 3.34
N SER A 10 6.59 -0.25 4.54
CA SER A 10 7.71 -1.11 4.97
C SER A 10 7.33 -2.58 5.13
N GLN A 11 6.02 -2.90 5.18
CA GLN A 11 5.50 -4.26 5.27
C GLN A 11 5.12 -4.83 3.89
N MET A 12 5.18 -4.01 2.85
CA MET A 12 4.95 -4.41 1.47
C MET A 12 6.28 -4.78 0.82
N THR A 13 6.21 -5.56 -0.25
CA THR A 13 7.38 -6.01 -1.01
C THR A 13 7.41 -5.48 -2.45
N SER A 14 6.32 -4.83 -2.89
CA SER A 14 6.20 -4.30 -4.25
C SER A 14 5.09 -3.25 -4.37
N CYS A 15 5.16 -2.46 -5.44
CA CYS A 15 4.14 -1.44 -5.77
C CYS A 15 2.78 -2.08 -6.05
N ALA A 16 2.77 -3.20 -6.78
CA ALA A 16 1.56 -3.95 -7.09
C ALA A 16 0.89 -4.53 -5.83
N GLU A 17 1.69 -5.03 -4.88
CA GLU A 17 1.18 -5.48 -3.59
C GLU A 17 0.57 -4.30 -2.81
N ALA A 18 1.30 -3.18 -2.67
CA ALA A 18 0.80 -2.01 -1.97
C ALA A 18 -0.50 -1.47 -2.60
N THR A 19 -0.59 -1.45 -3.94
CA THR A 19 -1.78 -1.04 -4.70
C THR A 19 -2.95 -1.98 -4.46
N TYR A 20 -2.69 -3.29 -4.43
CA TYR A 20 -3.71 -4.26 -4.09
C TYR A 20 -4.23 -4.02 -2.68
N PHE A 21 -3.36 -3.80 -1.70
CA PHE A 21 -3.76 -3.54 -0.32
C PHE A 21 -4.56 -2.24 -0.17
N LEU A 22 -4.11 -1.15 -0.80
CA LEU A 22 -4.84 0.12 -0.76
C LEU A 22 -6.28 -0.01 -1.30
N ARG A 23 -6.49 -0.82 -2.34
CA ARG A 23 -7.80 -1.00 -2.98
C ARG A 23 -8.66 -2.10 -2.36
N ASN A 24 -8.06 -3.14 -1.80
CA ASN A 24 -8.78 -4.33 -1.33
C ASN A 24 -8.86 -4.42 0.20
N CYS A 25 -8.01 -3.70 0.95
CA CYS A 25 -7.95 -3.77 2.40
C CYS A 25 -8.31 -2.43 3.03
N PRO A 26 -9.24 -2.40 4.01
CA PRO A 26 -9.52 -1.20 4.77
C PRO A 26 -8.36 -0.88 5.74
N ASN A 27 -8.26 0.38 6.18
CA ASN A 27 -7.29 0.88 7.16
C ASN A 27 -5.81 0.89 6.74
N THR A 28 -5.51 0.88 5.44
CA THR A 28 -4.14 1.03 4.94
C THR A 28 -3.65 2.48 5.03
N LYS A 29 -2.44 2.70 5.55
CA LYS A 29 -1.74 3.99 5.64
C LYS A 29 -0.55 4.03 4.69
N MET A 30 -0.81 3.74 3.41
CA MET A 30 0.22 3.60 2.37
C MET A 30 0.17 4.75 1.37
N ASP A 31 -1.00 5.35 1.20
CA ASP A 31 -1.28 6.50 0.35
C ASP A 31 -1.47 7.72 1.26
N GLY A 32 -0.40 8.51 1.41
CA GLY A 32 -0.36 9.64 2.35
C GLY A 32 -0.91 10.94 1.77
N ASN A 33 -0.85 11.09 0.45
CA ASN A 33 -1.37 12.22 -0.32
C ASN A 33 -2.78 11.95 -0.89
N HIS A 34 -3.28 10.72 -0.78
CA HIS A 34 -4.58 10.26 -1.29
C HIS A 34 -4.72 10.42 -2.80
N ASP A 35 -3.64 10.19 -3.55
CA ASP A 35 -3.65 10.25 -5.01
C ASP A 35 -3.95 8.88 -5.66
N GLY A 36 -4.09 7.84 -4.85
CA GLY A 36 -4.33 6.47 -5.30
C GLY A 36 -3.06 5.67 -5.60
N VAL A 37 -1.88 6.24 -5.37
CA VAL A 37 -0.58 5.59 -5.52
C VAL A 37 0.01 5.35 -4.13
N PRO A 38 -0.03 4.11 -3.61
CA PRO A 38 0.57 3.82 -2.32
C PRO A 38 2.09 3.70 -2.45
N CYS A 39 2.81 4.09 -1.40
CA CYS A 39 4.24 3.80 -1.27
C CYS A 39 5.12 4.39 -2.39
N GLU A 40 4.79 5.57 -2.90
CA GLU A 40 5.54 6.27 -3.97
C GLU A 40 7.05 6.35 -3.69
N ARG A 41 7.42 6.58 -2.44
CA ARG A 41 8.83 6.78 -2.04
C ARG A 41 9.62 5.48 -1.88
N GLN A 42 8.96 4.32 -1.82
CA GLN A 42 9.60 3.02 -1.54
C GLN A 42 9.45 2.02 -2.68
N TRP A 43 8.25 1.92 -3.24
CA TRP A 43 7.90 0.85 -4.18
C TRP A 43 7.41 1.37 -5.54
N CYS A 44 6.65 2.47 -5.56
CA CYS A 44 6.05 3.03 -6.78
C CYS A 44 6.79 4.32 -7.20
N ASN A 45 7.98 4.21 -7.82
CA ASN A 45 8.61 5.35 -8.51
C ASN A 45 8.14 5.44 -9.97
#